data_AF-A0A9W6ZX43-F1
#
_entry.id   AF-A0A9W6ZX43-F1
#
_cell.length_a   1.000
_cell.length_b   1.000
_cell.length_c   1.000
_cell.angle_alpha   90.00
_cell.angle_beta   90.00
_cell.angle_gamma   90.00
#
_symmetry.space_group_name_H-M   'P 1'
#
loop_
_entity.id
_entity.type
_entity.pdbx_description
1 polymer ?
#
loop_
_entity_poly.entity_id
_entity_poly.type
_entity_poly.pdbx_seq_one_letter_code
_entity_poly.pdbx_strand_id
1 'polypeptide(L)'
;MAKLLTSSTVPVIRSPADGGAIIVNSITSSSPNKHVFTLALKPETCLEGDGTFKQWFYFEVQNVTVGSELEFMIVDAGDSTFNDWTNYKTCMSTDRVTWSRIKETKFEDGVLTWKVTTPSNLLSFSYFPPYSLEKQIDLVHTTTQTNHCTHKVLGKSEDGNDLHALVFDKHLDNSLPHY
;
A
#
# COMPACT_ATOMS: atom_id res chain seq x y z
N MET A 1 29.50 15.62 -7.35
CA MET A 1 29.41 16.34 -6.06
C MET A 1 28.01 16.93 -5.94
N ALA A 2 27.04 16.15 -5.45
CA ALA A 2 25.69 16.66 -5.21
C ALA A 2 25.70 17.48 -3.92
N LYS A 3 25.33 18.76 -4.02
CA LYS A 3 25.24 19.68 -2.89
C LYS A 3 23.99 19.30 -2.10
N LEU A 4 24.16 18.65 -0.94
CA LEU A 4 23.07 18.39 0.00
C LEU A 4 22.58 19.74 0.54
N LEU A 5 21.42 20.17 0.06
CA LEU A 5 20.69 21.30 0.61
C LEU A 5 20.05 20.84 1.91
N THR A 6 20.56 21.33 3.04
CA THR A 6 19.83 21.33 4.31
C THR A 6 18.70 22.35 4.22
N SER A 7 17.69 22.06 3.41
CA SER A 7 16.43 22.77 3.43
C SER A 7 15.50 21.95 4.30
N SER A 8 14.93 22.55 5.35
CA SER A 8 13.76 22.00 6.03
C SER A 8 12.73 21.69 4.94
N THR A 9 12.54 20.41 4.67
CA THR A 9 11.73 19.94 3.55
C THR A 9 10.39 19.54 4.14
N VAL A 10 9.33 20.21 3.67
CA VAL A 10 7.97 19.85 4.03
C VAL A 10 7.74 18.41 3.57
N PRO A 11 7.20 17.52 4.43
CA PRO A 11 6.89 16.16 4.04
C PRO A 11 5.99 16.09 2.82
N VAL A 12 6.24 15.10 1.96
CA VAL A 12 5.48 14.92 0.71
C VAL A 12 4.81 13.56 0.73
N ILE A 13 3.54 13.50 0.35
CA ILE A 13 2.82 12.24 0.14
C ILE A 13 2.89 11.82 -1.32
N ARG A 14 3.16 10.53 -1.55
CA ARG A 14 3.15 9.88 -2.87
C ARG A 14 2.40 8.56 -2.80
N SER A 15 1.62 8.25 -3.82
CA SER A 15 1.07 6.92 -4.02
C SER A 15 2.06 6.12 -4.89
N PRO A 16 2.51 4.93 -4.46
CA PRO A 16 3.28 4.03 -5.32
C PRO A 16 2.51 3.69 -6.60
N ALA A 17 3.22 3.44 -7.71
CA ALA A 17 2.58 3.07 -8.97
C ALA A 17 1.79 1.75 -8.85
N ASP A 18 2.36 0.78 -8.13
CA ASP A 18 1.74 -0.50 -7.84
C ASP A 18 0.95 -0.41 -6.51
N GLY A 19 -0.37 -0.56 -6.62
CA GLY A 19 -1.29 -0.58 -5.49
C GLY A 19 -1.47 0.75 -4.75
N GLY A 20 -0.81 1.85 -5.14
CA GLY A 20 -0.93 3.11 -4.42
C GLY A 20 -2.26 3.83 -4.68
N ALA A 21 -2.89 4.30 -3.60
CA ALA A 21 -4.15 5.02 -3.65
C ALA A 21 -4.30 5.92 -2.42
N ILE A 22 -4.30 7.24 -2.63
CA ILE A 22 -4.78 8.25 -1.68
C ILE A 22 -4.97 9.58 -2.41
N ILE A 23 -5.88 10.43 -1.91
CA ILE A 23 -5.98 11.84 -2.31
C ILE A 23 -5.48 12.70 -1.16
N VAL A 24 -4.63 13.68 -1.45
CA VAL A 24 -4.13 14.65 -0.47
C VAL A 24 -4.94 15.93 -0.59
N ASN A 25 -5.76 16.23 0.40
CA ASN A 25 -6.56 17.46 0.42
C ASN A 25 -5.73 18.64 0.92
N SER A 26 -5.00 18.46 2.02
CA SER A 26 -4.13 19.51 2.57
C SER A 26 -3.03 18.95 3.47
N ILE A 27 -1.97 19.74 3.64
CA ILE A 27 -0.88 19.49 4.59
C ILE A 27 -0.69 20.77 5.39
N THR A 28 -0.86 20.69 6.71
CA THR A 28 -0.67 21.82 7.62
C THR A 28 0.52 21.56 8.53
N SER A 29 1.42 22.53 8.67
CA SER A 29 2.62 22.41 9.50
C SER A 29 2.59 23.47 10.59
N SER A 30 2.54 23.06 11.86
CA SER A 30 2.60 23.98 13.00
C SER A 30 4.03 24.26 13.46
N SER A 31 4.96 23.38 13.09
CA SER A 31 6.40 23.54 13.30
C SER A 31 7.16 22.69 12.25
N PRO A 32 8.49 22.81 12.16
CA PRO A 32 9.29 21.98 11.24
C PRO A 32 9.20 20.47 11.48
N ASN A 33 8.70 20.02 12.64
CA ASN A 33 8.62 18.61 13.03
C ASN A 33 7.18 18.19 13.41
N LYS A 34 6.16 19.00 13.09
CA LYS A 34 4.76 18.68 13.40
C LYS A 34 3.88 18.97 12.20
N HIS A 35 3.29 17.92 11.64
CA HIS A 35 2.53 17.98 10.39
C HIS A 35 1.20 17.22 10.51
N VAL A 36 0.15 17.83 9.98
CA VAL A 36 -1.20 17.25 9.89
C VAL A 36 -1.57 17.10 8.42
N PHE A 37 -1.98 15.89 8.03
CA PHE A 37 -2.37 15.54 6.67
C PHE A 37 -3.87 15.27 6.63
N THR A 38 -4.58 16.05 5.84
CA THR A 38 -5.98 15.81 5.52
C THR A 38 -6.05 15.08 4.19
N LEU A 39 -6.64 13.90 4.20
CA LEU A 39 -6.63 12.93 3.12
C LEU A 39 -8.06 12.52 2.75
N ALA A 40 -8.23 11.99 1.55
CA ALA A 40 -9.45 11.31 1.14
C ALA A 40 -9.14 9.99 0.44
N LEU A 41 -10.07 9.03 0.53
CA LEU A 41 -10.00 7.79 -0.22
C LEU A 41 -10.13 8.07 -1.71
N LYS A 42 -9.31 7.39 -2.53
CA LYS A 42 -9.41 7.47 -3.98
C LYS A 42 -10.45 6.45 -4.45
N PRO A 43 -11.52 6.87 -5.16
CA PRO A 43 -12.49 5.93 -5.71
C PRO A 43 -11.87 5.02 -6.78
N GLU A 44 -12.35 3.78 -6.84
CA GLU A 44 -12.00 2.86 -7.92
C GLU A 44 -12.75 3.24 -9.20
N THR A 45 -12.00 3.37 -10.29
CA THR A 45 -12.52 3.86 -11.58
C THR A 45 -12.72 2.74 -12.61
N CYS A 46 -12.32 1.51 -12.27
CA CYS A 46 -12.36 0.35 -13.16
C CYS A 46 -13.58 -0.58 -12.95
N LEU A 47 -14.46 -0.25 -12.00
CA LEU A 47 -15.71 -0.99 -11.79
C LEU A 47 -16.79 -0.42 -12.72
N GLU A 48 -17.51 -1.29 -13.43
CA GLU A 48 -18.74 -0.87 -14.11
C GLU A 48 -19.76 -0.41 -13.06
N GLY A 49 -20.04 0.90 -13.03
CA GLY A 49 -20.86 1.55 -12.00
C GLY A 49 -20.56 3.05 -11.89
N ASP A 50 -21.15 3.71 -10.89
CA ASP A 50 -20.99 5.15 -10.62
C ASP A 50 -19.68 5.51 -9.90
N GLY A 51 -18.70 4.61 -9.84
CA GLY A 51 -17.43 4.86 -9.17
C GLY A 51 -17.55 5.00 -7.64
N THR A 52 -18.55 4.34 -7.04
CA THR A 52 -18.84 4.44 -5.60
C THR A 52 -17.92 3.63 -4.71
N PHE A 53 -17.17 2.65 -5.24
CA PHE A 53 -16.31 1.83 -4.40
C PHE A 53 -15.05 2.60 -4.00
N LYS A 54 -14.87 2.80 -2.69
CA LYS A 54 -13.64 3.34 -2.10
C LYS A 54 -13.45 2.73 -0.72
N GLN A 55 -12.27 2.15 -0.48
CA GLN A 55 -11.92 1.56 0.81
C GLN A 55 -10.40 1.46 0.95
N TRP A 56 -9.76 0.95 -0.10
CA TRP A 56 -8.32 0.74 -0.13
C TRP A 56 -7.58 2.08 -0.09
N PHE A 57 -6.49 2.09 0.69
CA PHE A 57 -5.48 3.13 0.61
C PHE A 57 -4.09 2.54 0.75
N TYR A 58 -3.14 3.12 0.04
CA TYR A 58 -1.71 2.86 0.20
C TYR A 58 -0.91 4.05 -0.29
N PHE A 59 -0.10 4.62 0.58
CA PHE A 59 0.74 5.77 0.26
C PHE A 59 2.02 5.80 1.10
N GLU A 60 2.96 6.61 0.65
CA GLU A 60 4.24 6.87 1.29
C GLU A 60 4.34 8.35 1.69
N VAL A 61 4.97 8.59 2.83
CA VAL A 61 5.34 9.93 3.30
C VAL A 61 6.86 10.03 3.24
N GLN A 62 7.35 11.00 2.48
CA GLN A 62 8.75 11.18 2.14
C GLN A 62 9.26 12.51 2.71
N ASN A 63 10.60 12.66 2.79
CA ASN A 63 11.27 13.86 3.30
C ASN A 63 10.86 14.22 4.74
N VAL A 64 10.61 13.20 5.57
CA VAL A 64 10.22 13.40 6.97
C VAL A 64 11.47 13.56 7.82
N THR A 65 11.52 14.56 8.70
CA THR A 65 12.57 14.61 9.74
C THR A 65 12.28 13.50 10.76
N VAL A 66 13.25 12.64 11.06
CA VAL A 66 13.12 11.60 12.09
C VAL A 66 12.78 12.23 13.44
N GLY A 67 11.81 11.66 14.15
CA GLY A 67 11.25 12.19 15.39
C GLY A 67 10.13 13.21 15.21
N SER A 68 9.70 13.48 13.98
CA SER A 68 8.54 14.34 13.72
C SER A 68 7.25 13.69 14.19
N GLU A 69 6.31 14.49 14.68
CA GLU A 69 4.94 14.08 14.97
C GLU A 69 4.08 14.29 13.73
N LEU A 70 3.54 13.20 13.19
CA LEU A 70 2.62 13.22 12.07
C LEU A 70 1.23 12.80 12.53
N GLU A 71 0.21 13.49 12.06
CA GLU A 71 -1.20 13.15 12.23
C GLU A 71 -1.87 13.05 10.85
N PHE A 72 -2.61 11.97 10.63
CA PHE A 72 -3.29 11.71 9.38
C PHE A 72 -4.78 11.57 9.64
N MET A 73 -5.58 12.17 8.76
CA MET A 73 -7.04 12.11 8.81
C MET A 73 -7.57 11.78 7.43
N ILE A 74 -8.20 10.61 7.27
CA ILE A 74 -9.00 10.31 6.08
C ILE A 74 -10.42 10.78 6.38
N VAL A 75 -10.79 11.95 5.84
CA VAL A 75 -12.00 12.68 6.24
C VAL A 75 -13.29 12.12 5.65
N ASP A 76 -13.18 11.33 4.58
CA ASP A 76 -14.31 10.71 3.89
C ASP A 76 -14.42 9.20 4.18
N ALA A 77 -13.78 8.72 5.27
CA ALA A 77 -13.80 7.32 5.65
C ALA A 77 -15.21 6.83 6.00
N GLY A 78 -16.05 7.67 6.59
CA GLY A 78 -17.47 7.37 6.86
C GLY A 78 -18.33 7.24 5.60
N ASP A 79 -17.83 7.71 4.46
CA ASP A 79 -18.48 7.57 3.15
C ASP A 79 -17.88 6.42 2.33
N SER A 80 -17.00 5.61 2.91
CA SER A 80 -16.41 4.44 2.24
C SER A 80 -17.45 3.34 2.01
N THR A 81 -17.16 2.40 1.11
CA THR A 81 -18.10 1.30 0.81
C THR A 81 -18.46 0.50 2.06
N PHE A 82 -17.45 0.20 2.87
CA PHE A 82 -17.60 -0.43 4.18
C PHE A 82 -17.22 0.59 5.25
N ASN A 83 -18.21 1.41 5.61
CA ASN A 83 -18.04 2.59 6.45
C ASN A 83 -17.87 2.31 7.95
N ASP A 84 -17.91 1.05 8.38
CA ASP A 84 -17.57 0.67 9.74
C ASP A 84 -16.06 0.40 9.86
N TRP A 85 -15.35 1.40 10.37
CA TRP A 85 -13.93 1.31 10.69
C TRP A 85 -13.68 1.04 12.19
N THR A 86 -14.72 0.66 12.94
CA THR A 86 -14.59 0.35 14.37
C THR A 86 -13.57 -0.77 14.56
N ASN A 87 -12.65 -0.59 15.52
CA ASN A 87 -11.53 -1.51 15.82
C ASN A 87 -10.49 -1.68 14.69
N TYR A 88 -10.64 -1.07 13.52
CA TYR A 88 -9.63 -1.08 12.49
C TYR A 88 -8.35 -0.34 12.94
N LYS A 89 -7.19 -0.83 12.49
CA LYS A 89 -5.87 -0.26 12.78
C LYS A 89 -5.04 -0.12 11.50
N THR A 90 -4.56 1.08 11.20
CA THR A 90 -3.76 1.35 10.00
C THR A 90 -2.46 0.56 10.00
N CYS A 91 -2.08 0.03 8.83
CA CYS A 91 -0.79 -0.62 8.63
C CYS A 91 0.31 0.41 8.39
N MET A 92 1.48 0.20 8.99
CA MET A 92 2.68 1.02 8.80
C MET A 92 3.89 0.14 8.51
N SER A 93 4.75 0.60 7.61
CA SER A 93 6.06 0.00 7.35
C SER A 93 7.11 1.07 7.05
N THR A 94 8.37 0.77 7.34
CA THR A 94 9.53 1.60 6.97
C THR A 94 10.43 0.95 5.92
N ASP A 95 10.17 -0.32 5.57
CA ASP A 95 10.97 -1.14 4.65
C ASP A 95 10.13 -1.82 3.54
N ARG A 96 8.80 -1.66 3.56
CA ARG A 96 7.80 -2.34 2.71
C ARG A 96 7.77 -3.88 2.81
N VAL A 97 8.53 -4.45 3.75
CA VAL A 97 8.61 -5.89 4.01
C VAL A 97 7.90 -6.22 5.31
N THR A 98 8.26 -5.52 6.39
CA THR A 98 7.70 -5.70 7.72
C THR A 98 6.60 -4.67 7.95
N TRP A 99 5.41 -5.15 8.30
CA TRP A 99 4.25 -4.30 8.53
C TRP A 99 3.71 -4.46 9.95
N SER A 100 3.40 -3.34 10.59
CA SER A 100 2.84 -3.27 11.94
C SER A 100 1.51 -2.52 11.94
N ARG A 101 0.71 -2.70 12.99
CA ARG A 101 -0.57 -1.99 13.17
C ARG A 101 -0.39 -0.84 14.15
N ILE A 102 -0.91 0.34 13.80
CA ILE A 102 -0.92 1.52 14.68
C ILE A 102 -2.11 1.42 15.63
N LYS A 103 -1.85 1.12 16.90
CA LYS A 103 -2.88 0.83 17.92
C LYS A 103 -3.80 2.04 18.18
N GLU A 104 -3.23 3.23 18.04
CA GLU A 104 -3.87 4.53 18.28
C GLU A 104 -4.73 4.99 17.09
N THR A 105 -4.91 4.16 16.05
CA THR A 105 -5.88 4.45 14.99
C THR A 105 -7.29 4.50 15.57
N LYS A 106 -8.03 5.55 15.24
CA LYS A 106 -9.38 5.82 15.71
C LYS A 106 -10.29 6.15 14.56
N PHE A 107 -11.56 5.81 14.71
CA PHE A 107 -12.62 6.22 13.81
C PHE A 107 -13.72 6.88 14.64
N GLU A 108 -13.90 8.18 14.44
CA GLU A 108 -14.82 9.04 15.19
C GLU A 108 -15.42 10.04 14.21
N ASP A 109 -16.73 10.28 14.27
CA ASP A 109 -17.46 11.24 13.43
C ASP A 109 -17.19 11.11 11.91
N GLY A 110 -17.04 9.87 11.42
CA GLY A 110 -16.78 9.59 10.01
C GLY A 110 -15.33 9.81 9.55
N VAL A 111 -14.42 10.15 10.47
CA VAL A 111 -13.00 10.41 10.15
C VAL A 111 -12.11 9.32 10.73
N LEU A 112 -11.27 8.73 9.88
CA LEU A 112 -10.25 7.78 10.30
C LEU A 112 -8.93 8.51 10.59
N THR A 113 -8.48 8.47 11.84
CA THR A 113 -7.33 9.24 12.32
C THR A 113 -6.27 8.36 12.96
N TRP A 114 -5.00 8.66 12.71
CA TRP A 114 -3.87 8.06 13.45
C TRP A 114 -2.69 9.03 13.56
N LYS A 115 -1.82 8.77 14.54
CA LYS A 115 -0.62 9.59 14.82
C LYS A 115 0.62 8.71 14.90
N VAL A 116 1.76 9.26 14.47
CA VAL A 116 3.07 8.57 14.52
C VAL A 116 4.17 9.56 14.85
N THR A 117 5.05 9.19 15.77
CA THR A 117 6.39 9.79 15.89
C THR A 117 7.33 9.02 14.98
N THR A 118 7.94 9.69 14.02
CA THR A 118 8.55 9.03 12.86
C THR A 118 9.90 8.38 13.19
N PRO A 119 10.06 7.06 13.00
CA PRO A 119 11.35 6.39 13.19
C PRO A 119 12.27 6.49 11.96
N SER A 120 11.74 6.95 10.82
CA SER A 120 12.40 6.98 9.51
C SER A 120 12.03 8.25 8.76
N ASN A 121 12.82 8.63 7.76
CA ASN A 121 12.52 9.73 6.84
C ASN A 121 11.54 9.34 5.71
N LEU A 122 11.24 8.05 5.60
CA LEU A 122 10.33 7.44 4.65
C LEU A 122 9.46 6.42 5.38
N LEU A 123 8.13 6.57 5.27
CA LEU A 123 7.16 5.65 5.85
C LEU A 123 6.09 5.29 4.82
N SER A 124 5.62 4.05 4.87
CA SER A 124 4.47 3.55 4.11
C SER A 124 3.28 3.36 5.05
N PHE A 125 2.10 3.76 4.62
CA PHE A 125 0.82 3.52 5.30
C PHE A 125 -0.15 2.84 4.35
N SER A 126 -0.87 1.83 4.82
CA SER A 126 -1.85 1.12 3.99
C SER A 126 -3.04 0.57 4.77
N TYR A 127 -4.06 0.16 4.02
CA TYR A 127 -5.21 -0.57 4.54
C TYR A 127 -4.82 -1.97 5.07
N PHE A 128 -4.03 -2.67 4.27
CA PHE A 128 -3.42 -3.97 4.58
C PHE A 128 -2.03 -4.05 3.91
N PRO A 129 -1.10 -4.91 4.35
CA PRO A 129 0.18 -5.05 3.66
C PRO A 129 0.00 -5.37 2.17
N PRO A 130 0.51 -4.53 1.25
CA PRO A 130 0.33 -4.71 -0.17
C PRO A 130 1.16 -5.91 -0.67
N TYR A 131 0.59 -6.62 -1.64
CA TYR A 131 1.28 -7.66 -2.39
C TYR A 131 1.51 -7.15 -3.81
N SER A 132 2.76 -6.79 -4.12
CA SER A 132 3.10 -6.18 -5.41
C SER A 132 3.03 -7.17 -6.56
N LEU A 133 2.84 -6.66 -7.77
CA LEU A 133 2.91 -7.42 -9.00
C LEU A 133 4.29 -8.09 -9.17
N GLU A 134 5.36 -7.41 -8.76
CA GLU A 134 6.72 -8.00 -8.74
C GLU A 134 6.80 -9.23 -7.84
N LYS A 135 6.22 -9.17 -6.62
CA LYS A 135 6.15 -10.34 -5.73
C LYS A 135 5.32 -11.47 -6.33
N GLN A 136 4.25 -11.15 -7.05
CA GLN A 136 3.46 -12.15 -7.78
C GLN A 136 4.28 -12.83 -8.87
N ILE A 137 5.07 -12.06 -9.63
CA ILE A 137 5.96 -12.60 -10.67
C ILE A 137 7.03 -13.50 -10.03
N ASP A 138 7.64 -13.07 -8.93
CA ASP A 138 8.64 -13.87 -8.19
C ASP A 138 8.03 -15.17 -7.65
N LEU A 139 6.80 -15.12 -7.13
CA LEU A 139 6.06 -16.29 -6.67
C LEU A 139 5.86 -17.30 -7.80
N VAL A 140 5.41 -16.84 -8.97
CA VAL A 140 5.20 -17.69 -10.14
C VAL A 140 6.52 -18.36 -10.55
N HIS A 141 7.60 -17.60 -10.69
CA HIS A 141 8.91 -18.15 -11.07
C HIS A 141 9.46 -19.14 -10.06
N THR A 142 9.37 -18.82 -8.77
CA THR A 142 9.87 -19.68 -7.70
C THR A 142 9.09 -20.99 -7.63
N THR A 143 7.76 -20.91 -7.79
CA THR A 143 6.89 -22.09 -7.67
C THR A 143 7.08 -23.05 -8.85
N THR A 144 7.32 -22.54 -10.06
CA THR A 144 7.57 -23.36 -11.26
C THR A 144 8.93 -24.05 -11.27
N GLN A 145 9.85 -23.71 -10.36
CA GLN A 145 11.06 -24.49 -10.15
C GLN A 145 10.82 -25.81 -9.42
N THR A 146 9.60 -26.05 -8.91
CA THR A 146 9.25 -27.31 -8.25
C THR A 146 8.76 -28.34 -9.26
N ASN A 147 9.17 -29.61 -9.09
CA ASN A 147 8.82 -30.69 -10.02
C ASN A 147 7.32 -30.99 -10.09
N HIS A 148 6.54 -30.56 -9.09
CA HIS A 148 5.11 -30.84 -9.01
C HIS A 148 4.23 -29.72 -9.54
N CYS A 149 4.82 -28.63 -10.06
CA CYS A 149 4.07 -27.48 -10.55
C CYS A 149 4.31 -27.27 -12.04
N THR A 150 3.21 -27.13 -12.79
CA THR A 150 3.24 -26.61 -14.16
C THR A 150 2.57 -25.24 -14.22
N HIS A 151 2.97 -24.43 -15.18
CA HIS A 151 2.43 -23.08 -15.39
C HIS A 151 1.75 -22.97 -16.74
N LYS A 152 0.63 -22.26 -16.77
CA LYS A 152 -0.06 -21.85 -18.00
C LYS A 152 -0.55 -20.41 -17.87
N VAL A 153 -0.57 -19.71 -18.99
CA VAL A 153 -1.21 -18.39 -19.10
C VAL A 153 -2.63 -18.62 -19.62
N LEU A 154 -3.64 -18.20 -18.83
CA LEU A 154 -5.05 -18.35 -19.19
C LEU A 154 -5.57 -17.27 -20.14
N GLY A 155 -4.85 -16.15 -20.20
CA GLY A 155 -5.23 -14.96 -20.96
C GLY A 155 -4.53 -13.73 -20.39
N LYS A 156 -5.07 -12.56 -20.74
CA LYS A 156 -4.58 -11.26 -20.26
C LYS A 156 -5.70 -10.48 -19.57
N SER A 157 -5.35 -9.66 -18.59
CA SER A 157 -6.23 -8.62 -18.05
C SER A 157 -6.45 -7.50 -19.08
N GLU A 158 -7.38 -6.59 -18.81
CA GLU A 158 -7.60 -5.38 -19.63
C GLU A 158 -6.32 -4.54 -19.76
N ASP A 159 -5.53 -4.41 -18.70
CA ASP A 159 -4.23 -3.73 -18.72
C ASP A 159 -3.09 -4.56 -19.36
N GLY A 160 -3.39 -5.72 -19.93
CA GLY A 160 -2.44 -6.57 -20.65
C GLY A 160 -1.56 -7.51 -19.80
N ASN A 161 -1.78 -7.55 -18.47
CA ASN A 161 -1.05 -8.43 -17.55
C ASN A 161 -1.48 -9.89 -17.73
N ASP A 162 -0.54 -10.82 -17.61
CA ASP A 162 -0.83 -12.25 -17.76
C ASP A 162 -1.65 -12.81 -16.57
N LEU A 163 -2.66 -13.61 -16.89
CA LEU A 163 -3.42 -14.38 -15.91
C LEU A 163 -2.74 -15.74 -15.72
N HIS A 164 -1.85 -15.82 -14.73
CA HIS A 164 -1.07 -17.03 -14.44
C HIS A 164 -1.92 -18.08 -13.70
N ALA A 165 -1.89 -19.32 -14.18
CA ALA A 165 -2.40 -20.47 -13.44
C ALA A 165 -1.27 -21.47 -13.15
N LEU A 166 -1.12 -21.81 -11.87
CA LEU A 166 -0.20 -22.82 -11.38
C LEU A 166 -1.01 -24.10 -11.12
N VAL A 167 -0.59 -25.21 -11.74
CA VAL A 167 -1.28 -26.50 -11.63
C VAL A 167 -0.35 -27.47 -10.92
N PHE A 168 -0.80 -27.98 -9.78
CA PHE A 168 -0.07 -28.94 -8.97
C PHE A 168 -0.61 -30.36 -9.20
N ASP A 169 0.26 -31.28 -9.60
CA ASP A 169 -0.08 -32.71 -9.75
C ASP A 169 0.90 -33.57 -8.95
N LYS A 170 0.33 -34.50 -8.17
CA LYS A 170 1.06 -35.46 -7.33
C LYS A 170 1.85 -36.49 -8.16
N HIS A 171 1.51 -36.65 -9.44
CA HIS A 171 2.13 -37.63 -10.35
C HIS A 171 3.11 -37.03 -11.37
N LEU A 172 3.46 -35.73 -11.23
CA LEU A 172 4.62 -35.16 -11.91
C LEU A 172 5.91 -35.64 -11.21
N ASP A 173 6.15 -36.94 -11.27
CA ASP A 173 7.46 -37.53 -11.12
C ASP A 173 7.50 -38.78 -12.02
N ASN A 174 8.39 -38.78 -13.02
CA ASN A 174 9.08 -39.96 -13.55
C ASN A 174 9.85 -39.77 -14.87
N SER A 175 10.03 -38.58 -15.44
CA SER A 175 11.00 -38.42 -16.54
C SER A 175 11.15 -36.98 -17.03
N LEU A 176 12.12 -36.22 -16.52
CA LEU A 176 12.80 -35.24 -17.37
C LEU A 176 14.30 -35.28 -17.06
N PRO A 177 15.17 -35.34 -18.09
CA PRO A 177 16.61 -35.41 -17.90
C PRO A 177 17.14 -34.07 -17.37
N HIS A 178 18.05 -34.14 -16.41
CA HIS A 178 18.90 -33.02 -16.04
C HIS A 178 19.73 -32.64 -17.28
N TYR A 179 19.56 -31.41 -17.77
CA TYR A 179 20.49 -30.76 -18.69
C TYR A 179 21.46 -29.88 -17.91
#